data_AF-A0A9X9Q489-F1
#
_entry.id   AF-A0A9X9Q489-F1
#
_cell.length_a   1.000
_cell.length_b   1.000
_cell.length_c   1.000
_cell.angle_alpha   90.00
_cell.angle_beta   90.00
_cell.angle_gamma   90.00
#
_symmetry.space_group_name_H-M   'P 1'
#
loop_
_entity.id
_entity.type
_entity.pdbx_description
1 polymer ?
#
loop_
_entity_poly.entity_id
_entity_poly.type
_entity_poly.pdbx_seq_one_letter_code
_entity_poly.pdbx_strand_id
1 'polypeptide(L)'
;PGGRSKTPHSSQPSPASAFSGFYISDSRHYTSGSEEVQAAAAAMSEAYFRVESGALGPEENFLSLDDILMSHEKIPVRTETPMPRLGAFFLERSGGPETDHAIPQGSKLELPLWLAKGLFDNKRRILSVELPKIYQQGWRTVFSA
;
A
#
# COMPACT_ATOMS: atom_id res chain seq x y z
N PRO A 1 58.57 29.71 -37.64
CA PRO A 1 59.15 28.66 -36.76
C PRO A 1 58.28 27.39 -36.75
N GLY A 2 58.84 26.29 -37.29
CA GLY A 2 58.48 24.85 -37.14
C GLY A 2 57.00 24.43 -37.07
N GLY A 3 56.49 23.42 -37.78
CA GLY A 3 57.11 22.30 -38.48
C GLY A 3 56.00 21.35 -38.96
N ARG A 4 56.30 20.60 -40.01
CA ARG A 4 55.44 19.61 -40.72
C ARG A 4 55.12 18.36 -39.90
N SER A 5 53.95 17.76 -40.13
CA SER A 5 53.78 16.36 -40.65
C SER A 5 52.29 16.12 -40.97
N LYS A 6 51.91 15.93 -42.23
CA LYS A 6 51.79 14.70 -43.05
C LYS A 6 50.55 13.82 -42.73
N THR A 7 49.69 13.78 -43.76
CA THR A 7 48.49 13.00 -44.16
C THR A 7 48.63 11.46 -44.06
N PRO A 8 47.59 10.58 -44.24
CA PRO A 8 46.54 10.70 -45.27
C PRO A 8 45.12 10.08 -45.06
N HIS A 9 44.27 10.48 -46.01
CA HIS A 9 43.00 9.87 -46.39
C HIS A 9 43.13 8.40 -46.86
N SER A 10 42.09 7.60 -46.57
CA SER A 10 41.64 6.45 -47.38
C SER A 10 40.23 6.08 -46.90
N SER A 11 39.19 6.62 -47.54
CA SER A 11 38.36 5.96 -48.57
C SER A 11 37.52 4.78 -48.04
N GLN A 12 36.27 5.04 -47.68
CA GLN A 12 35.22 4.03 -47.80
C GLN A 12 34.90 3.79 -49.28
N PRO A 13 34.48 2.56 -49.64
CA PRO A 13 33.07 2.41 -49.97
C PRO A 13 32.40 1.15 -49.37
N SER A 14 31.10 1.28 -49.08
CA SER A 14 30.10 0.20 -48.93
C SER A 14 29.86 -0.51 -50.29
N PRO A 15 29.05 -1.58 -50.50
CA PRO A 15 28.17 -2.36 -49.61
C PRO A 15 28.18 -3.90 -49.84
N ALA A 16 27.38 -4.62 -49.05
CA ALA A 16 26.67 -5.87 -49.38
C ALA A 16 27.44 -7.22 -49.50
N SER A 17 26.75 -8.24 -48.97
CA SER A 17 26.96 -9.70 -49.10
C SER A 17 27.89 -10.39 -48.11
N ALA A 18 27.30 -10.88 -47.02
CA ALA A 18 27.46 -12.27 -46.56
C ALA A 18 26.45 -12.56 -45.42
N PHE A 19 25.15 -12.49 -45.75
CA PHE A 19 24.14 -13.21 -44.99
C PHE A 19 24.27 -14.69 -45.39
N SER A 20 24.83 -15.52 -44.52
CA SER A 20 24.49 -16.96 -44.44
C SER A 20 25.35 -17.65 -43.38
N GLY A 21 24.68 -18.28 -42.41
CA GLY A 21 25.25 -19.39 -41.66
C GLY A 21 25.72 -19.03 -40.25
N PHE A 22 24.82 -19.12 -39.28
CA PHE A 22 24.82 -20.18 -38.24
C PHE A 22 23.72 -19.84 -37.22
N TYR A 23 22.50 -20.31 -37.48
CA TYR A 23 21.52 -20.50 -36.42
C TYR A 23 21.96 -21.73 -35.63
N ILE A 24 22.65 -21.50 -34.52
CA ILE A 24 22.61 -22.42 -33.38
C ILE A 24 21.90 -21.64 -32.28
N SER A 25 20.61 -21.96 -32.08
CA SER A 25 19.88 -21.55 -30.89
C SER A 25 20.62 -22.05 -29.67
N ASP A 26 21.24 -21.14 -28.93
CA ASP A 26 21.61 -21.42 -27.54
C ASP A 26 20.49 -20.93 -26.63
N SER A 27 19.50 -21.81 -26.44
CA SER A 27 18.39 -21.61 -25.51
C SER A 27 18.79 -21.76 -24.04
N ARG A 28 20.07 -22.05 -23.73
CA ARG A 28 20.54 -22.22 -22.34
C ARG A 28 20.91 -20.93 -21.62
N HIS A 29 21.12 -19.82 -22.34
CA HIS A 29 21.47 -18.54 -21.72
C HIS A 29 20.26 -17.74 -21.19
N TYR A 30 19.04 -18.04 -21.65
CA TYR A 30 17.82 -17.35 -21.18
C TYR A 30 17.25 -17.93 -19.89
N THR A 31 17.51 -19.21 -19.59
CA THR A 31 17.06 -19.87 -18.36
C THR A 31 17.96 -19.57 -17.16
N SER A 32 19.28 -19.49 -17.37
CA SER A 32 20.28 -19.26 -16.31
C SER A 32 20.07 -17.96 -15.53
N GLY A 33 19.75 -16.86 -16.23
CA GLY A 33 19.52 -15.56 -15.57
C GLY A 33 18.24 -15.53 -14.74
N SER A 34 17.23 -16.34 -15.10
CA SER A 34 15.99 -16.44 -14.33
C SER A 34 16.16 -17.22 -13.03
N GLU A 35 16.96 -18.29 -13.06
CA GLU A 35 17.26 -19.11 -11.88
C GLU A 35 18.16 -18.37 -10.88
N GLU A 36 19.15 -17.60 -11.36
CA GLU A 36 19.99 -16.77 -10.51
C GLU A 36 19.22 -15.63 -9.84
N VAL A 37 18.32 -14.96 -10.58
CA VAL A 37 17.45 -13.92 -10.01
C VAL A 37 16.48 -14.52 -9.00
N GLN A 38 15.94 -15.71 -9.26
CA GLN A 38 15.07 -16.43 -8.33
C GLN A 38 15.83 -16.84 -7.06
N ALA A 39 17.07 -17.32 -7.20
CA ALA A 39 17.93 -17.68 -6.08
C ALA A 39 18.31 -16.45 -5.24
N ALA A 40 18.63 -15.32 -5.88
CA ALA A 40 18.90 -14.06 -5.20
C ALA A 40 17.66 -13.51 -4.47
N ALA A 41 16.47 -13.63 -5.06
CA ALA A 41 15.21 -13.26 -4.42
C ALA A 41 14.88 -14.16 -3.22
N ALA A 42 15.11 -15.47 -3.33
CA ALA A 42 14.95 -16.41 -2.22
C ALA A 42 15.93 -16.10 -1.08
N ALA A 43 17.20 -15.85 -1.39
CA ALA A 43 18.20 -15.45 -0.40
C ALA A 43 17.86 -14.10 0.27
N MET A 44 17.33 -13.14 -0.49
CA MET A 44 16.84 -11.87 0.05
C MET A 44 15.67 -12.09 1.02
N SER A 45 14.72 -12.95 0.66
CA SER A 45 13.57 -13.26 1.53
C SER A 45 13.98 -13.96 2.82
N GLU A 46 15.04 -14.77 2.79
CA GLU A 46 15.56 -15.46 3.97
C GLU A 46 16.30 -14.51 4.93
N ALA A 47 16.98 -13.49 4.39
CA ALA A 47 17.70 -12.49 5.18
C ALA A 47 16.79 -11.34 5.70
N TYR A 48 15.59 -11.18 5.14
CA TYR A 48 14.66 -10.13 5.53
C TYR A 48 13.66 -10.61 6.60
N PHE A 49 13.89 -10.19 7.84
CA PHE A 49 13.02 -10.51 8.97
C PHE A 49 11.98 -9.41 9.17
N ARG A 50 10.83 -9.54 8.53
CA ARG A 50 9.70 -8.63 8.73
C ARG A 50 9.15 -8.74 10.15
N VAL A 51 8.53 -7.67 10.65
CA VAL A 51 7.79 -7.70 11.91
C VAL A 51 6.42 -8.33 11.65
N GLU A 52 6.21 -9.50 12.25
CA GLU A 52 4.95 -10.25 12.12
C GLU A 52 3.76 -9.53 12.77
N SER A 53 2.55 -9.84 12.32
CA SER A 53 1.31 -9.28 12.85
C SER A 53 1.03 -9.74 14.29
N GLY A 54 0.56 -8.81 15.11
CA GLY A 54 0.08 -9.05 16.48
C GLY A 54 -1.45 -9.09 16.59
N ALA A 55 -2.19 -8.76 15.52
CA ALA A 55 -3.64 -8.47 15.55
C ALA A 55 -4.55 -9.62 16.05
N LEU A 56 -4.08 -10.86 16.09
CA LEU A 56 -4.82 -11.99 16.68
C LEU A 56 -4.67 -12.09 18.20
N GLY A 57 -3.71 -11.36 18.76
CA GLY A 57 -3.48 -11.23 20.20
C GLY A 57 -4.29 -10.09 20.83
N PRO A 58 -3.96 -9.71 22.07
CA PRO A 58 -4.63 -8.59 22.76
C PRO A 58 -4.40 -7.24 22.10
N GLU A 59 -3.23 -7.04 21.50
CA GLU A 59 -2.79 -5.77 20.92
C GLU A 59 -2.03 -6.00 19.61
N GLU A 60 -2.06 -4.98 18.76
CA GLU A 60 -1.31 -4.95 17.49
C GLU A 60 0.19 -4.70 17.71
N ASN A 61 1.03 -5.18 16.79
CA ASN A 61 2.45 -4.89 16.77
C ASN A 61 2.70 -3.53 16.10
N PHE A 62 3.23 -2.58 16.87
CA PHE A 62 3.46 -1.20 16.43
C PHE A 62 4.27 -1.05 15.13
N LEU A 63 5.20 -1.98 14.87
CA LEU A 63 6.06 -1.96 13.68
C LEU A 63 5.61 -2.93 12.58
N SER A 64 4.52 -3.67 12.79
CA SER A 64 4.02 -4.59 11.76
C SER A 64 3.28 -3.82 10.67
N LEU A 65 3.72 -4.01 9.42
CA LEU A 65 3.05 -3.39 8.27
C LEU A 65 1.65 -3.98 8.07
N ASP A 66 1.46 -5.27 8.36
CA ASP A 66 0.17 -5.93 8.24
C ASP A 66 -0.85 -5.31 9.21
N ASP A 67 -0.44 -5.01 10.44
CA ASP A 67 -1.32 -4.39 11.44
C ASP A 67 -1.62 -2.91 11.14
N ILE A 68 -0.65 -2.17 10.61
CA ILE A 68 -0.85 -0.78 10.16
C ILE A 68 -1.86 -0.75 9.01
N LEU A 69 -1.73 -1.65 8.04
CA LEU A 69 -2.66 -1.73 6.91
C LEU A 69 -4.04 -2.20 7.35
N MET A 70 -4.13 -3.19 8.24
CA MET A 70 -5.38 -3.66 8.81
C MET A 70 -6.12 -2.57 9.58
N SER A 71 -5.43 -1.84 10.47
CA SER A 71 -6.06 -0.79 11.29
C SER A 71 -6.45 0.46 10.48
N HIS A 72 -6.00 0.57 9.22
CA HIS A 72 -6.45 1.59 8.29
C HIS A 72 -7.85 1.34 7.72
N GLU A 73 -8.35 0.09 7.76
CA GLU A 73 -9.69 -0.23 7.30
C GLU A 73 -10.76 0.56 8.08
N LYS A 74 -11.81 0.97 7.36
CA LYS A 74 -12.86 1.82 7.91
C LYS A 74 -13.90 1.01 8.69
N ILE A 75 -14.36 1.59 9.79
CA ILE A 75 -15.46 1.06 10.59
C ILE A 75 -16.57 2.10 10.75
N PRO A 76 -17.84 1.65 10.82
CA PRO A 76 -18.96 2.54 11.04
C PRO A 76 -19.00 3.03 12.49
N VAL A 77 -19.10 4.34 12.66
CA VAL A 77 -19.21 5.00 13.96
C VAL A 77 -20.31 6.04 13.96
N ARG A 78 -20.78 6.41 15.15
CA ARG A 78 -21.69 7.52 15.38
C ARG A 78 -21.12 8.49 16.40
N THR A 79 -21.11 9.78 16.10
CA THR A 79 -20.65 10.82 17.03
C THR A 79 -21.62 10.99 18.18
N GLU A 80 -21.11 11.13 19.40
CA GLU A 80 -21.92 11.34 20.62
C GLU A 80 -21.80 12.79 21.14
N THR A 81 -20.85 13.56 20.62
CA THR A 81 -20.74 15.02 20.81
C THR A 81 -20.42 15.72 19.49
N PRO A 82 -20.76 17.02 19.34
CA PRO A 82 -20.30 17.79 18.19
C PRO A 82 -18.76 17.86 18.14
N MET A 83 -18.17 17.76 16.95
CA MET A 83 -16.72 17.85 16.75
C MET A 83 -16.37 19.12 15.97
N PRO A 84 -16.03 20.24 16.65
CA PRO A 84 -15.76 21.52 16.01
C PRO A 84 -14.55 21.44 15.08
N ARG A 85 -14.56 22.24 13.99
CA ARG A 85 -13.46 22.38 13.01
C ARG A 85 -13.10 21.14 12.20
N LEU A 86 -13.81 20.03 12.38
CA LEU A 86 -13.56 18.79 11.65
C LEU A 86 -14.51 18.56 10.47
N GLY A 87 -15.49 19.44 10.24
CA GLY A 87 -16.47 19.32 9.16
C GLY A 87 -15.85 19.33 7.76
N ALA A 88 -14.67 19.94 7.59
CA ALA A 88 -13.94 19.94 6.32
C ALA A 88 -13.60 18.53 5.79
N PHE A 89 -13.45 17.55 6.69
CA PHE A 89 -13.19 16.15 6.32
C PHE A 89 -14.47 15.37 5.98
N PHE A 90 -15.64 15.92 6.34
CA PHE A 90 -16.95 15.28 6.19
C PHE A 90 -17.97 16.28 5.67
N LEU A 91 -17.77 16.76 4.44
CA LEU A 91 -18.56 17.83 3.82
C LEU A 91 -20.08 17.57 3.88
N GLU A 92 -20.52 16.34 3.66
CA GLU A 92 -21.94 15.95 3.72
C GLU A 92 -22.55 16.02 5.13
N ARG A 93 -21.71 16.07 6.16
CA ARG A 93 -22.10 16.10 7.56
C ARG A 93 -21.75 17.42 8.23
N SER A 94 -20.94 18.29 7.60
CA SER A 94 -20.49 19.54 8.19
C SER A 94 -21.65 20.48 8.47
N GLY A 95 -21.67 21.06 9.65
CA GLY A 95 -22.44 22.27 9.92
C GLY A 95 -21.88 23.48 9.17
N GLY A 96 -22.64 24.57 9.17
CA GLY A 96 -22.24 25.83 8.56
C GLY A 96 -21.20 26.62 9.38
N PRO A 97 -20.80 27.81 8.89
CA PRO A 97 -19.86 28.71 9.58
C PRO A 97 -20.29 29.06 11.00
N GLU A 98 -21.60 29.17 11.25
CA GLU A 98 -22.18 29.44 12.58
C GLU A 98 -21.85 28.37 13.62
N THR A 99 -21.52 27.16 13.16
CA THR A 99 -21.18 26.01 14.02
C THR A 99 -19.68 25.73 14.06
N ASP A 100 -18.83 26.69 13.65
CA ASP A 100 -17.37 26.50 13.52
C ASP A 100 -17.02 25.29 12.65
N HIS A 101 -17.81 25.07 11.59
CA HIS A 101 -17.72 23.90 10.71
C HIS A 101 -17.64 22.57 11.48
N ALA A 102 -18.46 22.43 12.53
CA ALA A 102 -18.49 21.22 13.34
C ALA A 102 -19.11 20.04 12.60
N ILE A 103 -18.69 18.82 12.95
CA ILE A 103 -19.48 17.62 12.68
C ILE A 103 -20.56 17.54 13.78
N PRO A 104 -21.86 17.55 13.45
CA PRO A 104 -22.93 17.45 14.43
C PRO A 104 -22.88 16.14 15.23
N GLN A 105 -23.43 16.19 16.44
CA GLN A 105 -23.72 14.98 17.22
C GLN A 105 -24.69 14.06 16.47
N GLY A 106 -24.56 12.75 16.64
CA GLY A 106 -25.39 11.74 15.99
C GLY A 106 -25.00 11.46 14.53
N SER A 107 -23.93 12.09 14.02
CA SER A 107 -23.47 11.90 12.65
C SER A 107 -22.89 10.50 12.49
N LYS A 108 -23.35 9.80 11.44
CA LYS A 108 -22.78 8.51 11.02
C LYS A 108 -21.58 8.76 10.12
N LEU A 109 -20.42 8.24 10.52
CA LEU A 109 -19.14 8.40 9.86
C LEU A 109 -18.49 7.03 9.62
N GLU A 110 -17.55 6.99 8.68
CA GLU A 110 -16.67 5.85 8.43
C GLU A 110 -15.24 6.29 8.79
N LEU A 111 -14.70 5.80 9.91
CA LEU A 111 -13.37 6.17 10.41
C LEU A 111 -12.42 4.96 10.36
N PRO A 112 -11.12 5.17 10.10
CA PRO A 112 -10.12 4.12 10.28
C PRO A 112 -10.16 3.55 11.71
N LEU A 113 -9.97 2.24 11.85
CA LEU A 113 -10.01 1.55 13.15
C LEU A 113 -9.06 2.19 14.18
N TRP A 114 -7.83 2.54 13.79
CA TRP A 114 -6.86 3.16 14.71
C TRP A 114 -7.38 4.47 15.33
N LEU A 115 -8.11 5.28 14.56
CA LEU A 115 -8.68 6.54 15.05
C LEU A 115 -9.87 6.27 15.96
N ALA A 116 -10.73 5.32 15.58
CA ALA A 116 -11.88 4.94 16.40
C ALA A 116 -11.45 4.37 17.76
N LYS A 117 -10.39 3.54 17.80
CA LYS A 117 -9.81 3.02 19.05
C LYS A 117 -9.41 4.15 20.01
N GLY A 118 -8.75 5.20 19.51
CA GLY A 118 -8.30 6.33 20.34
C GLY A 118 -9.42 7.24 20.84
N LEU A 119 -10.54 7.32 20.11
CA LEU A 119 -11.69 8.16 20.47
C LEU A 119 -12.75 7.41 21.28
N PHE A 120 -12.70 6.08 21.31
CA PHE A 120 -13.66 5.25 22.03
C PHE A 120 -13.35 5.21 23.53
N ASP A 121 -14.42 5.23 24.33
CA ASP A 121 -14.38 4.87 25.74
C ASP A 121 -15.67 4.16 26.15
N ASN A 122 -15.65 3.44 27.28
CA ASN A 122 -16.80 2.66 27.74
C ASN A 122 -18.05 3.52 28.00
N LYS A 123 -17.87 4.81 28.28
CA LYS A 123 -18.97 5.78 28.50
C LYS A 123 -19.50 6.39 27.19
N ARG A 124 -18.86 6.10 26.05
CA ARG A 124 -19.23 6.61 24.71
C ARG A 124 -19.33 8.14 24.70
N ARG A 125 -18.31 8.81 25.25
CA ARG A 125 -18.31 10.28 25.38
C ARG A 125 -18.13 10.98 24.04
N ILE A 126 -17.31 10.44 23.14
CA ILE A 126 -16.98 11.07 21.86
C ILE A 126 -17.69 10.36 20.71
N LEU A 127 -17.60 9.03 20.67
CA LEU A 127 -18.25 8.21 19.66
C LEU A 127 -18.78 6.89 20.23
N SER A 128 -19.70 6.30 19.48
CA SER A 128 -20.08 4.90 19.58
C SER A 128 -19.69 4.16 18.30
N VAL A 129 -19.27 2.91 18.45
CA VAL A 129 -18.85 2.05 17.33
C VAL A 129 -19.98 1.06 17.01
N GLU A 130 -20.26 0.88 15.72
CA GLU A 130 -21.17 -0.14 15.21
C GLU A 130 -20.36 -1.33 14.66
N LEU A 131 -20.84 -2.56 14.83
CA LEU A 131 -20.16 -3.72 14.26
C LEU A 131 -20.37 -3.77 12.74
N PRO A 132 -19.30 -3.90 11.94
CA PRO A 132 -19.43 -4.13 10.50
C PRO A 132 -20.32 -5.35 10.21
N LYS A 133 -21.08 -5.29 9.10
CA LYS A 133 -22.08 -6.31 8.74
C LYS A 133 -21.53 -7.73 8.77
N ILE A 134 -20.31 -7.93 8.28
CA ILE A 134 -19.64 -9.24 8.23
C ILE A 134 -19.46 -9.90 9.61
N TYR A 135 -19.46 -9.10 10.68
CA TYR A 135 -19.36 -9.59 12.06
C TYR A 135 -20.73 -9.61 12.78
N GLN A 136 -21.82 -9.26 12.11
CA GLN A 136 -23.17 -9.33 12.67
C GLN A 136 -23.72 -10.77 12.62
N GLN A 137 -24.79 -11.01 13.38
CA GLN A 137 -25.37 -12.35 13.57
C GLN A 137 -25.76 -13.05 12.25
N GLY A 138 -26.23 -12.30 11.25
CA GLY A 138 -26.59 -12.86 9.94
C GLY A 138 -25.41 -13.60 9.30
N TRP A 139 -24.24 -12.94 9.22
CA TRP A 139 -23.04 -13.54 8.65
C TRP A 139 -22.42 -14.64 9.51
N ARG A 140 -22.54 -14.53 10.85
CA ARG A 140 -22.14 -15.63 11.75
C ARG A 140 -22.91 -16.91 11.49
N THR A 141 -24.21 -16.79 11.19
CA THR A 141 -25.06 -17.94 10.84
C THR A 141 -24.62 -18.53 9.49
N VAL A 142 -24.34 -17.68 8.51
CA VAL A 142 -23.86 -18.10 7.18
C VAL A 142 -22.52 -18.84 7.27
N PHE A 143 -21.57 -18.38 8.08
CA PHE A 143 -20.27 -19.07 8.26
C PHE A 143 -20.35 -20.34 9.11
N SER A 144 -21.47 -20.58 9.79
CA SER A 144 -21.69 -21.79 10.61
C SER A 144 -22.47 -22.91 9.92
N ALA A 145 -23.08 -22.61 8.76
CA ALA A 145 -23.85 -23.55 7.96
C ALA A 145 -22.94 -24.40 7.07
#